data_AF-A0A8J5RJ47-F1
#
_entry.id   AF-A0A8J5RJ47-F1
#
_cell.length_a   1.000
_cell.length_b   1.000
_cell.length_c   1.000
_cell.angle_alpha   90.00
_cell.angle_beta   90.00
_cell.angle_gamma   90.00
#
_symmetry.space_group_name_H-M   'P 1'
#
loop_
_entity.id
_entity.type
_entity.pdbx_description
1 polymer ?
#
loop_
_entity_poly.entity_id
_entity_poly.type
_entity_poly.pdbx_seq_one_letter_code
_entity_poly.pdbx_strand_id
1 'polypeptide(L)'
;MVVAAFLLLMLTITVGFNASLCAAAPAVPGKAPASAAAAAFLRTICNDTLKTNAQSCYDELLPYAESFKGNDAKVAEVAATIFITKVWATLEEMRGVNAKEMDPSLDGEEGGCIQDYEVAACGKDTDLALQSLSLLSYTAVAKERFPDDLRIVNNWMEKAEIYVNQCEMHLAHEDSYYTKLPHYNSVVLSMKIASPIIKAIKT
;
A
#
# COMPACT_ATOMS: atom_id res chain seq x y z
N MET A 1 -44.33 9.53 -47.06
CA MET A 1 -42.86 9.34 -47.15
C MET A 1 -42.27 10.03 -45.93
N VAL A 2 -42.47 9.46 -44.74
CA VAL A 2 -41.53 8.59 -44.01
C VAL A 2 -40.15 9.26 -43.80
N VAL A 3 -40.06 10.00 -42.69
CA VAL A 3 -38.97 10.07 -41.69
C VAL A 3 -37.55 10.30 -42.26
N ALA A 4 -36.96 11.51 -42.26
CA ALA A 4 -36.57 12.35 -41.12
C ALA A 4 -35.75 11.63 -40.03
N ALA A 5 -34.58 11.06 -40.35
CA ALA A 5 -33.61 10.61 -39.33
C ALA A 5 -32.25 10.24 -39.94
N PHE A 6 -31.40 11.21 -40.29
CA PHE A 6 -29.96 10.95 -40.48
C PHE A 6 -29.11 12.16 -40.05
N LEU A 7 -29.61 12.88 -39.03
CA LEU A 7 -28.82 13.80 -38.23
C LEU A 7 -28.05 12.99 -37.18
N LEU A 8 -26.79 13.35 -36.99
CA LEU A 8 -25.94 12.97 -35.86
C LEU A 8 -25.35 11.56 -35.92
N LEU A 9 -24.42 11.36 -36.86
CA LEU A 9 -23.31 10.44 -36.66
C LEU A 9 -22.39 11.05 -35.58
N MET A 10 -22.86 11.00 -34.33
CA MET A 10 -22.08 11.37 -33.16
C MET A 10 -20.96 10.35 -33.02
N LEU A 11 -19.78 10.74 -33.52
CA LEU A 11 -18.49 10.16 -33.17
C LEU A 11 -18.28 10.39 -31.67
N THR A 12 -18.98 9.61 -30.85
CA THR A 12 -18.69 9.50 -29.42
C THR A 12 -17.44 8.65 -29.34
N ILE A 13 -16.29 9.31 -29.37
CA ILE A 13 -15.07 8.76 -28.81
C ILE A 13 -15.40 8.57 -27.34
N THR A 14 -15.87 7.38 -26.97
CA THR A 14 -15.84 6.93 -25.58
C THR A 14 -14.37 6.87 -25.22
N VAL A 15 -13.86 7.96 -24.67
CA VAL A 15 -12.63 7.95 -23.90
C VAL A 15 -12.93 6.95 -22.80
N GLY A 16 -12.41 5.73 -22.96
CA GLY A 16 -12.49 4.72 -21.95
C GLY A 16 -11.78 5.29 -20.73
N PHE A 17 -12.55 5.76 -19.76
CA PHE A 17 -12.06 5.81 -18.40
C PHE A 17 -11.73 4.36 -18.06
N ASN A 18 -10.47 3.98 -18.24
CA ASN A 18 -9.87 2.90 -17.49
C ASN A 18 -9.95 3.37 -16.03
N ALA A 19 -11.12 3.21 -15.41
CA ALA A 19 -11.21 3.17 -13.98
C ALA A 19 -10.29 2.02 -13.60
N SER A 20 -9.07 2.36 -13.18
CA SER A 20 -8.17 1.46 -12.48
C SER A 20 -8.89 1.10 -11.18
N LEU A 21 -9.82 0.14 -11.32
CA LEU A 21 -10.55 -0.52 -10.25
C LEU A 21 -9.55 -1.48 -9.64
N CYS A 22 -8.65 -0.85 -8.90
CA CYS A 22 -7.87 -1.43 -7.85
C CYS A 22 -8.84 -2.39 -7.07
N ALA A 23 -8.42 -3.61 -6.75
CA ALA A 23 -9.26 -4.58 -6.03
C ALA A 23 -9.33 -4.21 -4.54
N ALA A 24 -10.50 -4.25 -3.89
CA ALA A 24 -10.68 -3.78 -2.52
C ALA A 24 -9.51 -4.13 -1.58
N ALA A 25 -9.07 -3.15 -0.78
CA ALA A 25 -7.90 -3.30 0.08
C ALA A 25 -7.97 -4.59 0.92
N PRO A 26 -6.83 -5.31 1.05
CA PRO A 26 -6.79 -6.57 1.79
C PRO A 26 -7.20 -6.35 3.25
N ALA A 27 -7.92 -7.33 3.81
CA ALA A 27 -8.37 -7.25 5.19
C ALA A 27 -7.17 -7.39 6.15
N VAL A 28 -6.92 -6.37 6.96
CA VAL A 28 -6.00 -6.48 8.10
C VAL A 28 -6.63 -7.40 9.17
N PRO A 29 -5.85 -8.27 9.85
CA PRO A 29 -6.38 -9.10 10.93
C PRO A 29 -7.13 -8.29 11.99
N GLY A 30 -8.10 -8.93 12.65
CA GLY A 30 -8.87 -8.29 13.72
C GLY A 30 -7.97 -7.80 14.86
N LYS A 31 -8.24 -6.57 15.33
CA LYS A 31 -7.54 -6.00 16.49
C LYS A 31 -7.91 -6.77 17.75
N ALA A 32 -6.92 -7.14 18.55
CA ALA A 32 -7.12 -7.82 19.83
C ALA A 32 -6.12 -7.30 20.86
N PRO A 33 -6.45 -7.34 22.17
CA PRO A 33 -5.47 -7.07 23.21
C PRO A 33 -4.28 -8.03 23.08
N ALA A 34 -3.07 -7.47 23.03
CA ALA A 34 -1.85 -8.26 22.95
C ALA A 34 -1.54 -8.90 24.32
N SER A 35 -1.23 -10.19 24.33
CA SER A 35 -0.58 -10.81 25.48
C SER A 35 0.81 -10.21 25.71
N ALA A 36 1.33 -10.33 26.95
CA ALA A 36 2.68 -9.84 27.27
C ALA A 36 3.77 -10.49 26.39
N ALA A 37 3.60 -11.77 26.05
CA ALA A 37 4.51 -12.49 25.17
C ALA A 37 4.46 -11.96 23.72
N ALA A 38 3.25 -11.74 23.18
CA ALA A 38 3.08 -11.18 21.84
C ALA A 38 3.66 -9.76 21.73
N ALA A 39 3.43 -8.93 22.75
CA ALA A 39 4.00 -7.58 22.83
C ALA A 39 5.53 -7.61 22.92
N ALA A 40 6.11 -8.49 23.74
CA ALA A 40 7.56 -8.64 23.85
C ALA A 40 8.20 -9.10 22.53
N PHE A 41 7.59 -10.08 21.87
CA PHE A 41 8.01 -10.55 20.54
C PHE A 41 8.01 -9.41 19.52
N LEU A 42 6.90 -8.67 19.40
CA LEU A 42 6.81 -7.53 18.49
C LEU A 42 7.87 -6.47 18.80
N ARG A 43 8.11 -6.17 20.08
CA ARG A 43 9.13 -5.20 20.48
C ARG A 43 10.53 -5.61 20.02
N THR A 44 10.88 -6.89 20.10
CA THR A 44 12.14 -7.41 19.55
C THR A 44 12.20 -7.19 18.05
N ILE A 45 11.17 -7.57 17.30
CA ILE A 45 11.12 -7.36 15.84
C ILE A 45 11.33 -5.88 15.48
N CYS A 46 10.59 -4.98 16.12
CA CYS A 46 10.70 -3.55 15.82
C CYS A 46 12.07 -2.96 16.16
N ASN A 47 12.69 -3.38 17.28
CA ASN A 47 14.01 -2.89 17.68
C ASN A 47 15.14 -3.44 16.78
N ASP A 48 15.04 -4.70 16.38
CA ASP A 48 16.08 -5.36 15.58
C ASP A 48 16.05 -4.89 14.12
N THR A 49 14.86 -4.59 13.59
CA THR A 49 14.68 -4.21 12.19
C THR A 49 14.69 -2.69 11.97
N LEU A 50 14.30 -1.88 12.96
CA LEU A 50 14.21 -0.42 12.82
C LEU A 50 15.01 0.31 13.90
N LYS A 51 15.96 1.14 13.48
CA LYS A 51 16.76 1.97 14.40
C LYS A 51 16.04 3.25 14.84
N THR A 52 15.32 3.89 13.94
CA THR A 52 14.71 5.22 14.17
C THR A 52 13.20 5.17 14.39
N ASN A 53 12.52 4.15 13.86
CA ASN A 53 11.07 4.02 13.88
C ASN A 53 10.57 2.85 14.76
N ALA A 54 11.41 2.34 15.67
CA ALA A 54 11.07 1.17 16.49
C ALA A 54 9.78 1.39 17.32
N GLN A 55 9.63 2.57 17.92
CA GLN A 55 8.44 2.89 18.71
C GLN A 55 7.19 2.98 17.82
N SER A 56 7.27 3.66 16.69
CA SER A 56 6.15 3.76 15.73
C SER A 56 5.77 2.38 15.17
N CYS A 57 6.75 1.53 14.87
CA CYS A 57 6.52 0.13 14.50
C CYS A 57 5.75 -0.62 15.58
N TYR A 58 6.19 -0.49 16.84
CA TYR A 58 5.55 -1.16 17.96
C TYR A 58 4.11 -0.68 18.11
N ASP A 59 3.87 0.63 18.12
CA ASP A 59 2.53 1.20 18.33
C ASP A 59 1.57 0.86 17.17
N GLU A 60 2.06 0.87 15.93
CA GLU A 60 1.26 0.55 14.74
C GLU A 60 0.86 -0.93 14.67
N LEU A 61 1.76 -1.83 15.09
CA LEU A 61 1.56 -3.28 14.98
C LEU A 61 1.02 -3.93 16.25
N LEU A 62 1.13 -3.27 17.42
CA LEU A 62 0.68 -3.80 18.70
C LEU A 62 -0.78 -4.27 18.70
N PRO A 63 -1.75 -3.56 18.07
CA PRO A 63 -3.14 -4.01 18.02
C PRO A 63 -3.34 -5.37 17.34
N TYR A 64 -2.35 -5.84 16.58
CA TYR A 64 -2.39 -7.08 15.81
C TYR A 64 -1.44 -8.15 16.38
N ALA A 65 -0.69 -7.84 17.44
CA ALA A 65 0.42 -8.66 17.91
C ALA A 65 0.03 -10.11 18.24
N GLU A 66 -1.17 -10.31 18.77
CA GLU A 66 -1.67 -11.64 19.11
C GLU A 66 -1.86 -12.55 17.88
N SER A 67 -2.06 -11.97 16.69
CA SER A 67 -2.17 -12.70 15.42
C SER A 67 -0.84 -13.22 14.89
N PHE A 68 0.29 -12.67 15.34
CA PHE A 68 1.61 -13.01 14.81
C PHE A 68 2.08 -14.39 15.25
N LYS A 69 1.66 -14.84 16.44
CA LYS A 69 2.03 -16.15 17.01
C LYS A 69 3.55 -16.43 16.96
N GLY A 70 4.35 -15.37 17.13
CA GLY A 70 5.82 -15.46 17.10
C GLY A 70 6.43 -15.69 15.71
N ASN A 71 5.71 -15.36 14.63
CA ASN A 71 6.15 -15.56 13.26
C ASN A 71 6.48 -14.23 12.56
N ASP A 72 7.74 -14.04 12.18
CA ASP A 72 8.26 -12.84 11.52
C ASP A 72 7.56 -12.55 10.19
N ALA A 73 7.29 -13.58 9.38
CA ALA A 73 6.58 -13.43 8.11
C ALA A 73 5.13 -12.96 8.33
N LYS A 74 4.51 -13.34 9.47
CA LYS A 74 3.18 -12.82 9.83
C LYS A 74 3.22 -11.35 10.24
N VAL A 75 4.29 -10.91 10.90
CA VAL A 75 4.50 -9.47 11.18
C VAL A 75 4.63 -8.70 9.87
N ALA A 76 5.43 -9.22 8.92
CA ALA A 76 5.63 -8.61 7.60
C ALA A 76 4.33 -8.55 6.78
N GLU A 77 3.54 -9.62 6.76
CA GLU A 77 2.24 -9.67 6.10
C GLU A 77 1.31 -8.58 6.63
N VAL A 78 1.19 -8.44 7.95
CA VAL A 78 0.34 -7.42 8.56
C VAL A 78 0.87 -6.01 8.28
N ALA A 79 2.17 -5.78 8.39
CA ALA A 79 2.78 -4.49 8.08
C ALA A 79 2.54 -4.08 6.61
N ALA A 80 2.73 -5.00 5.66
CA ALA A 80 2.48 -4.77 4.24
C ALA A 80 0.99 -4.49 3.96
N THR A 81 0.10 -5.22 4.62
CA THR A 81 -1.36 -5.03 4.50
C THR A 81 -1.77 -3.65 5.02
N ILE A 82 -1.23 -3.20 6.15
CA ILE A 82 -1.46 -1.86 6.69
C ILE A 82 -0.94 -0.79 5.73
N PHE A 83 0.29 -0.96 5.22
CA PHE A 83 0.88 -0.05 4.24
C PHE A 83 -0.03 0.11 3.03
N ILE A 84 -0.44 -0.99 2.39
CA ILE A 84 -1.33 -0.93 1.23
C ILE A 84 -2.67 -0.30 1.59
N THR A 85 -3.28 -0.66 2.73
CA THR A 85 -4.53 -0.03 3.18
C THR A 85 -4.41 1.49 3.29
N LYS A 86 -3.27 2.01 3.76
CA LYS A 86 -3.02 3.45 3.85
C LYS A 86 -2.76 4.09 2.48
N VAL A 87 -2.03 3.41 1.59
CA VAL A 87 -1.82 3.88 0.20
C VAL A 87 -3.18 4.04 -0.49
N TRP A 88 -4.06 3.06 -0.31
CA TRP A 88 -5.42 3.07 -0.81
C TRP A 88 -6.27 4.21 -0.26
N ALA A 89 -6.28 4.40 1.06
CA ALA A 89 -7.02 5.50 1.69
C ALA A 89 -6.52 6.86 1.17
N THR A 90 -5.21 7.01 1.01
CA THR A 90 -4.61 8.25 0.47
C THR A 90 -4.97 8.46 -1.00
N LEU A 91 -4.96 7.40 -1.81
CA LEU A 91 -5.38 7.45 -3.21
C LEU A 91 -6.85 7.86 -3.36
N GLU A 92 -7.74 7.34 -2.50
CA GLU A 92 -9.15 7.74 -2.47
C GLU A 92 -9.32 9.21 -2.08
N GLU A 93 -8.54 9.68 -1.10
CA GLU A 93 -8.51 11.10 -0.72
C GLU A 93 -8.04 11.98 -1.89
N MET A 94 -6.93 11.64 -2.55
CA MET A 94 -6.40 12.38 -3.71
C MET A 94 -7.44 12.46 -4.85
N ARG A 95 -8.06 11.32 -5.19
CA ARG A 95 -9.14 11.28 -6.20
C ARG A 95 -10.34 12.13 -5.79
N GLY A 96 -10.68 12.15 -4.51
CA GLY A 96 -11.77 12.96 -3.95
C GLY A 96 -11.51 14.46 -4.05
N VAL A 97 -10.26 14.90 -3.96
CA VAL A 97 -9.83 16.29 -4.16
C VAL A 97 -9.96 16.67 -5.64
N ASN A 98 -9.37 15.88 -6.54
CA ASN A 98 -9.46 16.12 -7.99
C ASN A 98 -10.89 16.23 -8.49
N ALA A 99 -11.79 15.38 -7.98
CA ALA A 99 -13.20 15.41 -8.35
C ALA A 99 -13.95 16.66 -7.87
N LYS A 100 -13.52 17.27 -6.76
CA LYS A 100 -14.19 18.43 -6.14
C LYS A 100 -13.63 19.76 -6.61
N GLU A 101 -12.33 19.84 -6.85
CA GLU A 101 -11.67 21.09 -7.18
C GLU A 101 -11.71 21.40 -8.69
N MET A 102 -11.93 20.40 -9.56
CA MET A 102 -11.99 20.60 -11.03
C MET A 102 -10.87 21.53 -11.52
N ASP A 103 -9.69 21.45 -10.93
CA ASP A 103 -8.56 22.27 -11.31
C ASP A 103 -7.76 21.52 -12.39
N PRO A 104 -7.80 21.97 -13.66
CA PRO A 104 -7.02 21.38 -14.75
C PRO A 104 -5.50 21.63 -14.62
N SER A 105 -5.01 22.19 -13.50
CA SER A 105 -3.58 22.18 -13.17
C SER A 105 -3.12 20.93 -12.43
N LEU A 106 -4.05 20.13 -11.86
CA LEU A 106 -3.76 18.85 -11.20
C LEU A 106 -3.36 17.75 -12.21
N ASP A 107 -3.47 18.04 -13.50
CA ASP A 107 -3.07 17.26 -14.66
C ASP A 107 -1.54 17.05 -14.74
N GLY A 108 -0.77 17.85 -13.98
CA GLY A 108 0.69 17.86 -13.94
C GLY A 108 1.32 16.88 -12.94
N GLU A 109 2.36 17.30 -12.23
CA GLU A 109 3.14 16.48 -11.28
C GLU A 109 2.27 15.83 -10.18
N GLU A 110 1.18 16.50 -9.79
CA GLU A 110 0.18 16.01 -8.82
C GLU A 110 -0.71 14.88 -9.37
N GLY A 111 -1.00 14.86 -10.68
CA GLY A 111 -1.63 13.74 -11.37
C GLY A 111 -0.69 12.54 -11.46
N GLY A 112 0.62 12.80 -11.53
CA GLY A 112 1.67 11.78 -11.41
C GLY A 112 1.62 11.05 -10.08
N CYS A 113 1.36 11.75 -8.96
CA CYS A 113 1.22 11.13 -7.64
C CYS A 113 0.09 10.09 -7.55
N ILE A 114 -1.07 10.37 -8.17
CA ILE A 114 -2.18 9.41 -8.22
C ILE A 114 -1.75 8.16 -8.98
N GLN A 115 -1.08 8.34 -10.12
CA GLN A 115 -0.57 7.21 -10.91
C GLN A 115 0.50 6.41 -10.16
N ASP A 116 1.42 7.08 -9.46
CA ASP A 116 2.45 6.43 -8.64
C ASP A 116 1.83 5.59 -7.51
N TYR A 117 0.84 6.14 -6.80
CA TYR A 117 0.11 5.42 -5.75
C TYR A 117 -0.73 4.26 -6.33
N GLU A 118 -1.31 4.42 -7.51
CA GLU A 118 -1.98 3.33 -8.22
C GLU A 118 -1.00 2.20 -8.56
N VAL A 119 0.21 2.51 -9.04
CA VAL A 119 1.20 1.45 -9.33
C VAL A 119 1.70 0.79 -8.05
N ALA A 120 1.85 1.53 -6.95
CA ALA A 120 2.28 0.98 -5.66
C ALA A 120 1.22 0.06 -5.02
N ALA A 121 -0.07 0.36 -5.19
CA ALA A 121 -1.16 -0.32 -4.49
C ALA A 121 -2.04 -1.24 -5.34
N CYS A 122 -2.00 -1.11 -6.66
CA CYS A 122 -2.90 -1.85 -7.55
C CYS A 122 -2.15 -2.90 -8.37
N GLY A 123 -2.92 -3.87 -8.84
CA GLY A 123 -2.51 -4.78 -9.91
C GLY A 123 -1.84 -6.06 -9.44
N LYS A 124 -1.49 -6.88 -10.43
CA LYS A 124 -1.07 -8.26 -10.23
C LYS A 124 0.18 -8.41 -9.37
N ASP A 125 1.09 -7.44 -9.42
CA ASP A 125 2.32 -7.46 -8.63
C ASP A 125 2.00 -7.34 -7.13
N THR A 126 1.08 -6.45 -6.75
CA THR A 126 0.62 -6.30 -5.35
C THR A 126 -0.15 -7.52 -4.88
N ASP A 127 -1.09 -8.03 -5.68
CA ASP A 127 -1.85 -9.23 -5.35
C ASP A 127 -0.93 -10.45 -5.13
N LEU A 128 0.04 -10.61 -6.01
CA LEU A 128 1.02 -11.70 -5.93
C LEU A 128 1.94 -11.54 -4.71
N ALA A 129 2.41 -10.33 -4.40
CA ALA A 129 3.23 -10.08 -3.22
C ALA A 129 2.48 -10.36 -1.92
N LEU A 130 1.24 -9.91 -1.78
CA LEU A 130 0.41 -10.19 -0.60
C LEU A 130 0.11 -11.68 -0.46
N GLN A 131 -0.14 -12.38 -1.57
CA GLN A 131 -0.29 -13.83 -1.56
C GLN A 131 1.01 -14.54 -1.13
N SER A 132 2.15 -14.14 -1.68
CA SER A 132 3.46 -14.69 -1.30
C SER A 132 3.78 -14.44 0.18
N LEU A 133 3.48 -13.26 0.72
CA LEU A 133 3.60 -12.97 2.16
C LEU A 133 2.74 -13.90 3.02
N SER A 134 1.49 -14.11 2.62
CA SER A 134 0.60 -15.02 3.33
C SER A 134 1.16 -16.44 3.32
N LEU A 135 1.66 -16.92 2.18
CA LEU A 135 2.28 -18.25 2.06
C LEU A 135 3.55 -18.39 2.93
N LEU A 136 4.39 -17.36 2.99
CA LEU A 136 5.57 -17.32 3.87
C LEU A 136 5.18 -17.42 5.36
N SER A 137 3.99 -16.94 5.74
CA SER A 137 3.48 -17.07 7.11
C SER A 137 3.06 -18.50 7.47
N TYR A 138 2.88 -19.39 6.50
CA TYR A 138 2.52 -20.80 6.73
C TYR A 138 3.77 -21.71 6.69
N THR A 139 4.16 -22.23 7.85
CA THR A 139 5.36 -23.07 8.05
C THR A 139 5.43 -24.33 7.18
N ALA A 140 4.28 -24.88 6.77
CA ALA A 140 4.21 -26.09 5.93
C ALA A 140 4.53 -25.83 4.45
N VAL A 141 4.37 -24.59 3.98
CA VAL A 141 4.51 -24.22 2.55
C VAL A 141 5.82 -23.46 2.30
N ALA A 142 6.37 -22.82 3.33
CA ALA A 142 7.51 -21.93 3.19
C ALA A 142 8.76 -22.64 2.64
N LYS A 143 9.12 -23.85 3.08
CA LYS A 143 10.50 -24.33 2.89
C LYS A 143 11.00 -24.43 1.44
N GLU A 144 10.15 -24.83 0.49
CA GLU A 144 10.55 -24.96 -0.92
C GLU A 144 10.36 -23.66 -1.72
N ARG A 145 9.30 -22.90 -1.41
CA ARG A 145 8.97 -21.67 -2.14
C ARG A 145 9.56 -20.40 -1.54
N PHE A 146 10.12 -20.47 -0.33
CA PHE A 146 10.58 -19.30 0.43
C PHE A 146 11.47 -18.36 -0.40
N PRO A 147 12.52 -18.83 -1.10
CA PRO A 147 13.39 -17.93 -1.85
C PRO A 147 12.64 -17.16 -2.95
N ASP A 148 11.72 -17.82 -3.63
CA ASP A 148 10.93 -17.20 -4.70
C ASP A 148 9.86 -16.26 -4.17
N ASP A 149 9.11 -16.69 -3.15
CA ASP A 149 8.09 -15.85 -2.52
C ASP A 149 8.73 -14.62 -1.86
N LEU A 150 9.86 -14.76 -1.17
CA LEU A 150 10.58 -13.63 -0.60
C LEU A 150 11.13 -12.68 -1.68
N ARG A 151 11.61 -13.21 -2.81
CA ARG A 151 12.06 -12.39 -3.96
C ARG A 151 10.91 -11.59 -4.57
N ILE A 152 9.74 -12.21 -4.76
CA ILE A 152 8.54 -11.54 -5.26
C ILE A 152 8.20 -10.35 -4.36
N VAL A 153 8.14 -10.60 -3.05
CA VAL A 153 7.76 -9.58 -2.05
C VAL A 153 8.77 -8.44 -2.00
N ASN A 154 10.08 -8.74 -2.00
CA ASN A 154 11.11 -7.69 -1.99
C ASN A 154 11.07 -6.83 -3.26
N ASN A 155 10.92 -7.45 -4.44
CA ASN A 155 10.82 -6.71 -5.70
C ASN A 155 9.59 -5.78 -5.72
N TRP A 156 8.45 -6.27 -5.21
CA TRP A 156 7.25 -5.46 -5.07
C TRP A 156 7.47 -4.29 -4.10
N MET A 157 8.05 -4.54 -2.92
CA MET A 157 8.29 -3.50 -1.93
C MET A 157 9.27 -2.43 -2.45
N GLU A 158 10.33 -2.82 -3.15
CA GLU A 158 11.28 -1.88 -3.78
C GLU A 158 10.58 -0.96 -4.78
N LYS A 159 9.73 -1.52 -5.65
CA LYS A 159 8.92 -0.71 -6.58
C LYS A 159 7.98 0.23 -5.83
N ALA A 160 7.26 -0.27 -4.82
CA ALA A 160 6.35 0.55 -4.03
C ALA A 160 7.08 1.70 -3.32
N GLU A 161 8.30 1.45 -2.80
CA GLU A 161 9.15 2.50 -2.23
C GLU A 161 9.49 3.57 -3.27
N ILE A 162 9.87 3.18 -4.49
CA ILE A 162 10.20 4.13 -5.56
C ILE A 162 9.01 5.05 -5.84
N TYR A 163 7.81 4.49 -6.05
CA TYR A 163 6.63 5.28 -6.41
C TYR A 163 6.14 6.18 -5.26
N VAL A 164 6.12 5.68 -4.02
CA VAL A 164 5.75 6.50 -2.86
C VAL A 164 6.74 7.64 -2.65
N ASN A 165 8.05 7.39 -2.78
CA ASN A 165 9.08 8.43 -2.65
C ASN A 165 9.07 9.42 -3.83
N GLN A 166 8.78 8.97 -5.05
CA GLN A 166 8.63 9.85 -6.23
C GLN A 166 7.52 10.86 -6.00
N CYS A 167 6.36 10.38 -5.55
CA CYS A 167 5.28 11.26 -5.16
C CYS A 167 5.69 12.17 -3.97
N GLU A 168 6.44 11.67 -2.98
CA GLU A 168 6.96 12.52 -1.89
C GLU A 168 7.84 13.67 -2.39
N MET A 169 8.71 13.41 -3.37
CA MET A 169 9.54 14.45 -3.97
C MET A 169 8.73 15.47 -4.77
N HIS A 170 7.72 15.04 -5.53
CA HIS A 170 6.85 15.96 -6.28
C HIS A 170 6.06 16.88 -5.33
N LEU A 171 5.62 16.37 -4.18
CA LEU A 171 4.84 17.14 -3.22
C LEU A 171 5.69 17.96 -2.24
N ALA A 172 7.02 17.77 -2.23
CA ALA A 172 7.94 18.53 -1.38
C ALA A 172 8.14 19.98 -1.85
N HIS A 173 7.80 20.29 -3.10
CA HIS A 173 7.85 21.64 -3.65
C HIS A 173 6.53 22.39 -3.38
N GLU A 174 6.48 23.06 -2.22
CA GLU A 174 5.50 24.07 -1.79
C GLU A 174 4.01 23.67 -1.68
N ASP A 175 3.44 23.84 -0.48
CA ASP A 175 2.02 24.01 -0.14
C ASP A 175 0.97 23.05 -0.72
N SER A 176 1.39 21.96 -1.38
CA SER A 176 0.52 21.01 -2.06
C SER A 176 -0.58 20.52 -1.14
N TYR A 177 -1.81 20.52 -1.67
CA TYR A 177 -3.00 20.06 -0.98
C TYR A 177 -2.84 18.62 -0.47
N TYR A 178 -2.08 17.78 -1.19
CA TYR A 178 -1.88 16.38 -0.82
C TYR A 178 -1.04 16.17 0.44
N THR A 179 -0.12 17.09 0.77
CA THR A 179 0.66 17.02 2.02
C THR A 179 -0.21 17.25 3.26
N LYS A 180 -1.38 17.87 3.08
CA LYS A 180 -2.38 18.15 4.13
C LYS A 180 -3.40 17.00 4.25
N LEU A 181 -3.33 15.97 3.41
CA LEU A 181 -4.24 14.83 3.48
C LEU A 181 -4.00 14.03 4.78
N PRO A 182 -5.07 13.61 5.48
CA PRO A 182 -4.97 12.90 6.75
C PRO A 182 -4.08 11.66 6.71
N HIS A 183 -4.08 10.93 5.59
CA HIS A 183 -3.37 9.65 5.49
C HIS A 183 -1.99 9.73 4.84
N TYR A 184 -1.61 10.88 4.27
CA TYR A 184 -0.36 11.02 3.53
C TYR A 184 0.89 10.70 4.36
N ASN A 185 1.07 11.37 5.50
CA ASN A 185 2.18 11.09 6.42
C ASN A 185 2.14 9.66 7.00
N SER A 186 0.95 9.08 7.08
CA SER A 186 0.72 7.73 7.58
C SER A 186 1.25 6.67 6.60
N VAL A 187 1.16 6.92 5.28
CA VAL A 187 1.70 6.04 4.22
C VAL A 187 3.20 5.95 4.31
N VAL A 188 3.90 7.10 4.30
CA VAL A 188 5.37 7.15 4.35
C VAL A 188 5.90 6.45 5.61
N LEU A 189 5.24 6.65 6.76
CA LEU A 189 5.59 5.94 7.99
C LEU A 189 5.39 4.43 7.86
N SER A 190 4.23 3.98 7.37
CA SER A 190 3.96 2.55 7.22
C SER A 190 4.88 1.85 6.23
N MET A 191 5.28 2.54 5.14
CA MET A 191 6.31 2.06 4.21
C MET A 191 7.65 1.88 4.93
N LYS A 192 8.08 2.89 5.69
CA LYS A 192 9.31 2.85 6.50
C LYS A 192 9.28 1.81 7.61
N ILE A 193 8.09 1.27 7.96
CA ILE A 193 7.91 0.14 8.88
C ILE A 193 7.94 -1.19 8.11
N ALA A 194 7.13 -1.33 7.07
CA ALA A 194 6.93 -2.60 6.36
C ALA A 194 8.21 -3.06 5.64
N SER A 195 8.91 -2.17 4.96
CA SER A 195 10.07 -2.53 4.14
C SER A 195 11.22 -3.17 4.93
N PRO A 196 11.71 -2.59 6.04
CA PRO A 196 12.73 -3.23 6.87
C PRO A 196 12.29 -4.59 7.43
N ILE A 197 11.02 -4.72 7.82
CA ILE A 197 10.48 -5.97 8.36
C ILE A 197 10.46 -7.06 7.28
N ILE A 198 10.00 -6.74 6.07
CA ILE A 198 10.01 -7.63 4.90
C ILE A 198 11.43 -8.09 4.58
N LYS A 199 12.38 -7.15 4.52
CA LYS A 199 13.80 -7.45 4.23
C LYS A 199 14.45 -8.32 5.31
N ALA A 200 13.88 -8.36 6.52
CA ALA A 200 14.39 -9.10 7.65
C ALA A 200 13.74 -10.46 7.89
N ILE A 201 12.76 -10.90 7.07
CA ILE A 201 12.14 -12.22 7.19
C ILE A 201 13.21 -13.31 7.09
N LYS A 202 13.26 -14.21 8.08
CA LYS A 202 14.19 -15.36 8.13
C LYS A 202 13.43 -16.67 7.96
N THR A 203 14.07 -17.66 7.33
CA THR A 203 13.65 -19.08 7.30
C THR A 203 13.94 -19.80 8.60
#